data_AF-A0A3A5A979-F1
#
_entry.id   AF-A0A3A5A979-F1
#
_cell.length_a   1.000
_cell.length_b   1.000
_cell.length_c   1.000
_cell.angle_alpha   90.00
_cell.angle_beta   90.00
_cell.angle_gamma   90.00
#
_symmetry.space_group_name_H-M   'P 1'
#
loop_
_entity.id
_entity.type
_entity.pdbx_description
1 polymer ?
#
loop_
_entity_poly.entity_id
_entity_poly.type
_entity_poly.pdbx_seq_one_letter_code
_entity_poly.pdbx_strand_id
1 'polypeptide(L)'
;MKKIAIIGVIPLVIATLAFGVAVYDQSNFSAGGRMFQPAPAGHVPGKDNGRGRGLHHQGEDCGKCHTMGGRAEMRLWTIAGTLYADRSGRTPLKGREIIVEDRDGNVISLTTNEAGNFWTTAAIVSNPYAVNAHGSTIEPLYTLDPEGNLLTPADPANPQTWQYKTWVKNGSSIRPMLTVAPVASSSGMNMSCSMHHGAMGSRGALWSSPAPTLPSYPEEDLSYRKHVYPILRSKCAPCHIPGPTTTRLVTKSDLDSPTTSIDYSNSLDLITYEGSAVSGATKLGVLHTVNTAIPEESILLQKTLRGGTHAGGAFWNRRSKDYLALKQWIAEGAKKN
;
A
#
# COMPACT_ATOMS: atom_id res chain seq x y z
N MET A 1 -10.28 77.76 7.99
CA MET A 1 -10.73 76.78 9.02
C MET A 1 -10.24 75.40 8.61
N LYS A 2 -9.59 74.69 9.54
CA LYS A 2 -8.73 73.52 9.31
C LYS A 2 -9.52 72.28 8.87
N LYS A 3 -9.06 71.61 7.81
CA LYS A 3 -9.57 70.29 7.39
C LYS A 3 -8.97 69.22 8.31
N ILE A 4 -9.80 68.59 9.12
CA ILE A 4 -9.42 67.43 9.95
C ILE A 4 -9.53 66.19 9.07
N ALA A 5 -8.39 65.59 8.74
CA ALA A 5 -8.32 64.29 8.08
C ALA A 5 -8.54 63.19 9.12
N ILE A 6 -9.68 62.50 9.02
CA ILE A 6 -9.97 61.30 9.82
C ILE A 6 -9.21 60.15 9.16
N ILE A 7 -8.09 59.76 9.75
CA ILE A 7 -7.35 58.54 9.41
C ILE A 7 -8.12 57.38 10.03
N GLY A 8 -8.90 56.68 9.22
CA GLY A 8 -9.57 55.44 9.61
C GLY A 8 -8.55 54.32 9.79
N VAL A 9 -8.30 53.91 11.03
CA VAL A 9 -7.55 52.71 11.37
C VAL A 9 -8.45 51.51 11.07
N ILE A 10 -8.20 50.81 9.95
CA ILE A 10 -8.82 49.52 9.65
C ILE A 10 -8.11 48.48 10.54
N PRO A 11 -8.81 47.78 11.45
CA PRO A 11 -8.22 46.66 12.15
C PRO A 11 -8.01 45.52 11.14
N LEU A 12 -6.76 45.26 10.80
CA LEU A 12 -6.34 44.08 10.05
C LEU A 12 -6.59 42.86 10.95
N VAL A 13 -7.77 42.26 10.82
CA VAL A 13 -8.06 40.94 11.39
C VAL A 13 -7.22 39.94 10.61
N ILE A 14 -6.01 39.68 11.11
CA ILE A 14 -5.22 38.53 10.70
C ILE A 14 -5.96 37.32 11.24
N ALA A 15 -6.85 36.75 10.42
CA ALA A 15 -7.34 35.41 10.64
C ALA A 15 -6.12 34.47 10.52
N THR A 16 -5.48 34.19 11.66
CA THR A 16 -4.65 33.01 11.79
C THR A 16 -5.56 31.82 11.53
N LEU A 17 -5.57 31.37 10.27
CA LEU A 17 -5.97 30.01 9.91
C LEU A 17 -5.05 29.10 10.73
N ALA A 18 -5.50 28.75 11.93
CA ALA A 18 -5.00 27.61 12.65
C ALA A 18 -5.23 26.44 11.71
N PHE A 19 -4.20 26.08 10.95
CA PHE A 19 -4.08 24.75 10.41
C PHE A 19 -4.12 23.85 11.64
N GLY A 20 -5.32 23.33 11.94
CA GLY A 20 -5.49 22.32 12.96
C GLY A 20 -4.49 21.23 12.61
N VAL A 21 -3.47 21.08 13.45
CA VAL A 21 -2.66 19.87 13.46
C VAL A 21 -3.69 18.77 13.57
N ALA A 22 -3.83 17.94 12.53
CA ALA A 22 -4.80 16.88 12.50
C ALA A 22 -4.45 15.95 13.68
N VAL A 23 -5.15 16.16 14.79
CA VAL A 23 -5.06 15.34 15.98
C VAL A 23 -5.39 13.93 15.53
N TYR A 24 -4.54 12.98 15.94
CA TYR A 24 -4.74 11.54 15.80
C TYR A 24 -6.23 11.17 15.69
N ASP A 25 -6.66 10.79 14.49
CA ASP A 25 -7.97 10.17 14.28
C ASP A 25 -7.76 8.65 14.22
N GLN A 26 -8.13 7.97 15.30
CA GLN A 26 -8.13 6.51 15.41
C GLN A 26 -8.76 5.83 14.18
N SER A 27 -9.71 6.50 13.52
CA SER A 27 -10.37 5.98 12.34
C SER A 27 -9.37 5.70 11.20
N ASN A 28 -8.40 6.59 10.95
CA ASN A 28 -7.45 6.49 9.83
C ASN A 28 -6.40 5.40 10.00
N PHE A 29 -6.09 5.01 11.24
CA PHE A 29 -5.12 3.95 11.54
C PHE A 29 -5.78 2.62 11.91
N SER A 30 -7.11 2.54 11.86
CA SER A 30 -7.87 1.30 11.91
C SER A 30 -7.74 0.49 10.61
N ALA A 31 -8.10 -0.79 10.69
CA ALA A 31 -8.24 -1.66 9.54
C ALA A 31 -9.10 -1.04 8.42
N GLY A 32 -10.34 -0.65 8.74
CA GLY A 32 -11.29 -0.10 7.76
C GLY A 32 -10.83 1.24 7.19
N GLY A 33 -10.37 2.18 8.03
CA GLY A 33 -9.99 3.52 7.56
C GLY A 33 -8.78 3.52 6.64
N ARG A 34 -7.81 2.63 6.86
CA ARG A 34 -6.65 2.51 5.96
C ARG A 34 -7.01 1.93 4.60
N MET A 35 -8.08 1.16 4.46
CA MET A 35 -8.38 0.45 3.21
C MET A 35 -8.55 1.40 2.02
N PHE A 36 -9.22 2.54 2.22
CA PHE A 36 -9.60 3.46 1.14
C PHE A 36 -8.97 4.84 1.24
N GLN A 37 -8.20 5.11 2.29
CA GLN A 37 -7.58 6.42 2.45
C GLN A 37 -6.61 6.70 1.26
N PRO A 38 -6.77 7.86 0.59
CA PRO A 38 -5.94 8.24 -0.56
C PRO A 38 -4.51 8.56 -0.11
N ALA A 39 -3.56 8.63 -1.05
CA ALA A 39 -2.25 9.18 -0.74
C ALA A 39 -2.41 10.65 -0.28
N PRO A 40 -1.70 11.06 0.79
CA PRO A 40 -1.75 12.44 1.26
C PRO A 40 -1.24 13.39 0.16
N ALA A 41 -1.75 14.63 0.16
CA ALA A 41 -1.30 15.67 -0.77
C ALA A 41 -0.04 16.39 -0.25
N GLY A 42 0.55 17.28 -1.05
CA GLY A 42 1.65 18.15 -0.62
C GLY A 42 3.02 17.48 -0.48
N HIS A 43 3.11 16.19 -0.81
CA HIS A 43 4.36 15.45 -0.86
C HIS A 43 5.28 15.95 -1.99
N VAL A 44 6.60 15.94 -1.75
CA VAL A 44 7.62 16.35 -2.74
C VAL A 44 8.51 15.15 -3.04
N PRO A 45 8.53 14.64 -4.30
CA PRO A 45 9.27 13.43 -4.66
C PRO A 45 10.72 13.45 -4.19
N GLY A 46 11.06 12.48 -3.34
CA GLY A 46 12.42 12.25 -2.87
C GLY A 46 12.99 13.29 -1.91
N LYS A 47 12.15 14.19 -1.39
CA LYS A 47 12.51 15.14 -0.33
C LYS A 47 13.21 14.44 0.85
N ASP A 48 12.77 13.24 1.17
CA ASP A 48 13.19 12.52 2.36
C ASP A 48 14.14 11.35 2.04
N ASN A 49 14.67 11.26 0.80
CA ASN A 49 15.69 10.27 0.46
C ASN A 49 16.91 10.43 1.38
N GLY A 50 17.33 9.35 2.02
CA GLY A 50 18.55 9.34 2.79
C GLY A 50 19.79 9.61 1.92
N ARG A 51 20.87 10.08 2.54
CA ARG A 51 22.15 10.30 1.85
C ARG A 51 22.70 9.01 1.24
N GLY A 52 23.40 9.15 0.11
CA GLY A 52 24.12 8.06 -0.56
C GLY A 52 23.52 7.69 -1.92
N ARG A 53 24.10 6.69 -2.57
CA ARG A 53 23.61 6.17 -3.86
C ARG A 53 22.82 4.87 -3.72
N GLY A 54 23.12 4.03 -2.72
CA GLY A 54 22.37 2.82 -2.40
C GLY A 54 22.19 1.84 -3.57
N LEU A 55 23.22 1.60 -4.38
CA LEU A 55 23.09 0.84 -5.63
C LEU A 55 23.27 -0.69 -5.48
N HIS A 56 23.63 -1.17 -4.29
CA HIS A 56 23.90 -2.59 -4.04
C HIS A 56 22.66 -3.34 -3.53
N HIS A 57 22.75 -4.67 -3.53
CA HIS A 57 21.86 -5.58 -2.81
C HIS A 57 20.35 -5.36 -3.07
N GLN A 58 19.99 -5.23 -4.35
CA GLN A 58 18.59 -5.08 -4.78
C GLN A 58 17.75 -6.25 -4.29
N GLY A 59 16.65 -5.94 -3.60
CA GLY A 59 15.69 -6.93 -3.08
C GLY A 59 16.10 -7.57 -1.77
N GLU A 60 17.29 -7.27 -1.24
CA GLU A 60 17.69 -7.74 0.09
C GLU A 60 17.03 -6.91 1.20
N ASP A 61 16.89 -7.54 2.39
CA ASP A 61 16.45 -6.84 3.59
C ASP A 61 17.53 -5.88 4.06
N CYS A 62 17.35 -4.61 3.68
CA CYS A 62 18.21 -3.50 4.00
C CYS A 62 18.46 -3.36 5.50
N GLY A 63 17.46 -3.67 6.33
CA GLY A 63 17.56 -3.57 7.77
C GLY A 63 18.44 -4.63 8.43
N LYS A 64 18.92 -5.65 7.70
CA LYS A 64 19.95 -6.58 8.21
C LYS A 64 21.31 -5.90 8.41
N CYS A 65 21.61 -4.93 7.56
CA CYS A 65 22.86 -4.18 7.61
C CYS A 65 22.66 -2.82 8.28
N HIS A 66 21.56 -2.14 7.96
CA HIS A 66 21.27 -0.75 8.34
C HIS A 66 20.46 -0.65 9.63
N THR A 67 20.87 -1.41 10.64
CA THR A 67 20.30 -1.43 12.00
C THR A 67 21.39 -1.22 13.05
N MET A 68 20.98 -0.95 14.29
CA MET A 68 21.91 -0.79 15.41
C MET A 68 22.65 -2.11 15.67
N GLY A 69 23.99 -2.08 15.76
CA GLY A 69 24.82 -3.29 15.83
C GLY A 69 24.98 -4.04 14.50
N GLY A 70 24.37 -3.54 13.41
CA GLY A 70 24.51 -4.09 12.07
C GLY A 70 25.81 -3.65 11.37
N ARG A 71 26.18 -4.34 10.28
CA ARG A 71 27.42 -4.04 9.52
C ARG A 71 27.48 -2.63 8.92
N ALA A 72 26.34 -1.96 8.81
CA ALA A 72 26.22 -0.61 8.30
C ALA A 72 25.54 0.32 9.32
N GLU A 73 25.73 0.08 10.63
CA GLU A 73 25.14 0.86 11.73
C GLU A 73 25.47 2.36 11.66
N MET A 74 26.57 2.74 11.00
CA MET A 74 26.92 4.14 10.72
C MET A 74 25.90 4.86 9.80
N ARG A 75 24.96 4.13 9.21
CA ARG A 75 23.85 4.64 8.39
C ARG A 75 22.57 3.88 8.73
N LEU A 76 21.99 4.15 9.90
CA LEU A 76 20.69 3.59 10.28
C LEU A 76 19.60 4.09 9.35
N TRP A 77 18.73 3.19 8.90
CA TRP A 77 17.58 3.53 8.06
C TRP A 77 16.29 3.24 8.82
N THR A 78 15.34 4.16 8.73
CA THR A 78 14.01 3.99 9.33
C THR A 78 13.06 3.28 8.37
N ILE A 79 13.16 3.60 7.08
CA ILE A 79 12.45 2.90 6.01
C ILE A 79 13.44 2.63 4.90
N ALA A 80 13.37 1.44 4.31
CA ALA A 80 14.10 1.09 3.11
C ALA A 80 13.34 0.04 2.30
N GLY A 81 13.78 -0.21 1.09
CA GLY A 81 13.27 -1.28 0.24
C GLY A 81 13.73 -1.16 -1.20
N THR A 82 13.27 -2.10 -2.02
CA THR A 82 13.54 -2.12 -3.46
C THR A 82 12.25 -2.20 -4.24
N LEU A 83 12.24 -1.52 -5.38
CA LEU A 83 11.12 -1.38 -6.26
C LEU A 83 11.37 -2.06 -7.59
N TYR A 84 10.41 -2.86 -8.05
CA TYR A 84 10.52 -3.62 -9.30
C TYR A 84 9.40 -3.30 -10.27
N ALA A 85 9.65 -3.47 -11.57
CA ALA A 85 8.67 -3.26 -12.63
C ALA A 85 7.87 -4.53 -12.92
N ASP A 86 8.42 -5.70 -12.56
CA ASP A 86 7.90 -7.02 -12.93
C ASP A 86 7.78 -7.97 -11.74
N ARG A 87 6.81 -8.88 -11.82
CA ARG A 87 6.45 -9.80 -10.74
C ARG A 87 7.61 -10.65 -10.20
N SER A 88 8.58 -10.97 -11.05
CA SER A 88 9.69 -11.82 -10.67
C SER A 88 10.79 -11.09 -9.90
N GLY A 89 10.64 -9.77 -9.68
CA GLY A 89 11.63 -8.98 -8.95
C GLY A 89 12.96 -8.88 -9.69
N ARG A 90 12.93 -8.86 -11.04
CA ARG A 90 14.15 -8.89 -11.87
C ARG A 90 14.55 -7.53 -12.42
N THR A 91 13.57 -6.67 -12.67
CA THR A 91 13.73 -5.37 -13.32
C THR A 91 13.47 -4.29 -12.30
N PRO A 92 14.50 -3.59 -11.81
CA PRO A 92 14.28 -2.47 -10.91
C PRO A 92 13.43 -1.39 -11.54
N LEU A 93 12.61 -0.74 -10.72
CA LEU A 93 11.73 0.34 -11.15
C LEU A 93 12.23 1.66 -10.54
N LYS A 94 13.07 2.31 -11.33
CA LYS A 94 13.70 3.61 -11.05
C LYS A 94 12.72 4.78 -11.12
N GLY A 95 12.99 5.81 -10.32
CA GLY A 95 12.37 7.12 -10.43
C GLY A 95 10.88 7.10 -10.08
N ARG A 96 10.47 6.23 -9.16
CA ARG A 96 9.11 6.21 -8.61
C ARG A 96 9.10 6.71 -7.22
N GLU A 97 7.97 7.29 -6.88
CA GLU A 97 7.77 7.91 -5.60
C GLU A 97 7.12 6.92 -4.63
N ILE A 98 7.68 6.87 -3.43
CA ILE A 98 7.15 6.18 -2.26
C ILE A 98 6.66 7.25 -1.33
N ILE A 99 5.36 7.25 -1.07
CA ILE A 99 4.73 8.17 -0.13
C ILE A 99 4.46 7.35 1.11
N VAL A 100 4.95 7.80 2.25
CA VAL A 100 4.70 7.22 3.55
C VAL A 100 3.98 8.25 4.41
N GLU A 101 2.96 7.84 5.12
CA GLU A 101 2.31 8.63 6.16
C GLU A 101 2.40 7.86 7.46
N ASP A 102 2.99 8.47 8.48
CA ASP A 102 3.02 7.87 9.82
C ASP A 102 1.74 8.18 10.61
N ARG A 103 1.68 7.65 11.83
CA ARG A 103 0.52 7.77 12.72
C ARG A 103 0.11 9.22 13.02
N ASP A 104 1.06 10.16 13.07
CA ASP A 104 0.78 11.56 13.41
C ASP A 104 0.48 12.40 12.16
N GLY A 105 0.41 11.76 10.99
CA GLY A 105 0.15 12.43 9.71
C GLY A 105 1.42 13.03 9.09
N ASN A 106 2.62 12.67 9.58
CA ASN A 106 3.84 13.12 8.93
C ASN A 106 3.98 12.40 7.59
N VAL A 107 4.16 13.19 6.52
CA VAL A 107 4.32 12.67 5.17
C VAL A 107 5.79 12.65 4.78
N ILE A 108 6.29 11.46 4.47
CA ILE A 108 7.64 11.18 3.99
C ILE A 108 7.54 10.78 2.52
N SER A 109 8.33 11.40 1.66
CA SER A 109 8.39 11.07 0.24
C SER A 109 9.79 10.71 -0.22
N LEU A 110 9.91 9.51 -0.78
CA LEU A 110 11.16 8.91 -1.27
C LEU A 110 11.07 8.67 -2.77
N THR A 111 12.21 8.73 -3.45
CA THR A 111 12.32 8.35 -4.86
C THR A 111 13.26 7.16 -5.01
N THR A 112 12.89 6.21 -5.85
CA THR A 112 13.71 5.03 -6.14
C THR A 112 14.87 5.37 -7.07
N ASN A 113 16.06 4.83 -6.76
CA ASN A 113 17.27 5.04 -7.55
C ASN A 113 17.35 4.09 -8.77
N GLU A 114 18.51 4.06 -9.47
CA GLU A 114 18.76 3.16 -10.61
C GLU A 114 18.55 1.67 -10.28
N ALA A 115 18.84 1.29 -9.05
CA ALA A 115 18.71 -0.06 -8.52
C ALA A 115 17.29 -0.34 -8.00
N GLY A 116 16.35 0.60 -8.16
CA GLY A 116 15.01 0.52 -7.58
C GLY A 116 15.00 0.71 -6.06
N ASN A 117 16.14 0.92 -5.43
CA ASN A 117 16.25 1.07 -3.98
C ASN A 117 15.76 2.45 -3.53
N PHE A 118 15.15 2.49 -2.36
CA PHE A 118 14.78 3.71 -1.63
C PHE A 118 15.11 3.53 -0.15
N TRP A 119 15.43 4.62 0.53
CA TRP A 119 15.64 4.61 1.97
C TRP A 119 15.49 6.02 2.56
N THR A 120 15.25 6.09 3.86
CA THR A 120 15.23 7.33 4.64
C THR A 120 15.78 7.12 6.04
N THR A 121 16.15 8.24 6.66
CA THR A 121 16.47 8.34 8.09
C THR A 121 15.47 9.25 8.81
N ALA A 122 14.40 9.68 8.12
CA ALA A 122 13.35 10.47 8.71
C ALA A 122 12.70 9.68 9.86
N ALA A 123 12.46 10.34 10.98
CA ALA A 123 11.79 9.72 12.11
C ALA A 123 10.39 9.25 11.70
N ILE A 124 9.99 8.08 12.20
CA ILE A 124 8.64 7.55 12.06
C ILE A 124 8.02 7.53 13.45
N VAL A 125 6.80 8.03 13.56
CA VAL A 125 6.07 7.94 14.81
C VAL A 125 5.64 6.50 15.09
N SER A 126 5.93 6.05 16.31
CA SER A 126 5.49 4.76 16.83
C SER A 126 4.01 4.75 17.22
N ASN A 127 3.36 3.60 17.08
CA ASN A 127 2.07 3.38 17.70
C ASN A 127 2.27 2.98 19.18
N PRO A 128 1.88 3.81 20.18
CA PRO A 128 1.96 3.45 21.61
C PRO A 128 1.24 2.16 22.00
N TYR A 129 0.30 1.67 21.17
CA TYR A 129 -0.40 0.41 21.33
C TYR A 129 0.01 -0.63 20.27
N ALA A 130 1.27 -0.62 19.84
CA ALA A 130 1.77 -1.58 18.87
C ALA A 130 1.72 -3.02 19.41
N VAL A 131 1.51 -3.95 18.51
CA VAL A 131 1.37 -5.37 18.81
C VAL A 131 2.19 -6.12 17.77
N ASN A 132 3.00 -7.06 18.21
CA ASN A 132 3.70 -7.98 17.34
C ASN A 132 2.76 -9.13 17.01
N ALA A 133 2.61 -9.45 15.72
CA ALA A 133 1.71 -10.51 15.29
C ALA A 133 2.30 -11.31 14.12
N HIS A 134 2.30 -12.63 14.27
CA HIS A 134 2.66 -13.56 13.21
C HIS A 134 1.96 -14.90 13.43
N GLY A 135 1.28 -15.40 12.39
CA GLY A 135 0.47 -16.60 12.50
C GLY A 135 -0.62 -16.45 13.56
N SER A 136 -0.65 -17.36 14.52
CA SER A 136 -1.60 -17.35 15.64
C SER A 136 -1.13 -16.51 16.84
N THR A 137 0.14 -16.12 16.91
CA THR A 137 0.70 -15.42 18.07
C THR A 137 0.48 -13.92 17.97
N ILE A 138 0.01 -13.32 19.05
CA ILE A 138 -0.06 -11.87 19.25
C ILE A 138 0.62 -11.55 20.58
N GLU A 139 1.51 -10.56 20.56
CA GLU A 139 2.19 -10.04 21.74
C GLU A 139 2.05 -8.52 21.77
N PRO A 140 1.44 -7.93 22.82
CA PRO A 140 1.46 -6.50 23.03
C PRO A 140 2.91 -6.01 23.24
N LEU A 141 3.29 -4.94 22.54
CA LEU A 141 4.58 -4.26 22.76
C LEU A 141 4.45 -3.11 23.78
N TYR A 142 3.39 -3.12 24.57
CA TYR A 142 3.02 -2.13 25.57
C TYR A 142 2.41 -2.83 26.79
N THR A 143 2.30 -2.12 27.92
CA THR A 143 1.66 -2.62 29.13
C THR A 143 0.46 -1.77 29.52
N LEU A 144 -0.58 -2.42 30.06
CA LEU A 144 -1.75 -1.77 30.63
C LEU A 144 -1.86 -2.07 32.12
N ASP A 145 -2.57 -1.21 32.86
CA ASP A 145 -3.01 -1.49 34.23
C ASP A 145 -4.27 -2.38 34.24
N PRO A 146 -4.74 -2.86 35.42
CA PRO A 146 -5.97 -3.67 35.52
C PRO A 146 -7.22 -2.97 34.98
N GLU A 147 -7.24 -1.64 34.96
CA GLU A 147 -8.33 -0.81 34.45
C GLU A 147 -8.24 -0.56 32.92
N GLY A 148 -7.17 -1.03 32.26
CA GLY A 148 -6.96 -0.92 30.82
C GLY A 148 -6.29 0.38 30.35
N ASN A 149 -5.77 1.20 31.28
CA ASN A 149 -5.00 2.40 30.98
C ASN A 149 -3.57 2.05 30.57
N LEU A 150 -2.99 2.87 29.69
CA LEU A 150 -1.63 2.66 29.19
C LEU A 150 -0.60 3.01 30.27
N LEU A 151 0.17 2.01 30.73
CA LEU A 151 1.28 2.20 31.67
C LEU A 151 2.59 2.50 30.94
N THR A 152 2.98 1.60 30.03
CA THR A 152 4.19 1.77 29.23
C THR A 152 3.81 1.71 27.75
N PRO A 153 3.97 2.82 26.99
CA PRO A 153 3.76 2.81 25.54
C PRO A 153 4.79 1.94 24.85
N ALA A 154 4.48 1.51 23.64
CA ALA A 154 5.46 0.85 22.79
C ALA A 154 6.68 1.75 22.54
N ASP A 155 7.88 1.16 22.58
CA ASP A 155 9.15 1.88 22.47
C ASP A 155 9.28 2.57 21.09
N PRO A 156 9.36 3.91 21.03
CA PRO A 156 9.51 4.63 19.77
C PRO A 156 10.86 4.41 19.09
N ALA A 157 11.90 4.00 19.82
CA ALA A 157 13.19 3.65 19.25
C ALA A 157 13.22 2.26 18.62
N ASN A 158 12.21 1.43 18.89
CA ASN A 158 12.10 0.09 18.34
C ASN A 158 11.27 0.11 17.04
N PRO A 159 11.85 -0.20 15.86
CA PRO A 159 11.11 -0.29 14.60
C PRO A 159 9.87 -1.20 14.66
N GLN A 160 9.90 -2.22 15.53
CA GLN A 160 8.78 -3.14 15.79
C GLN A 160 7.45 -2.47 16.14
N THR A 161 7.52 -1.23 16.60
CA THR A 161 6.38 -0.46 17.08
C THR A 161 5.88 0.56 16.07
N TRP A 162 6.64 0.78 14.99
CA TRP A 162 6.33 1.76 13.97
C TRP A 162 5.14 1.33 13.14
N GLN A 163 4.22 2.27 12.93
CA GLN A 163 3.09 2.10 12.05
C GLN A 163 3.03 3.25 11.06
N TYR A 164 2.94 2.88 9.80
CA TYR A 164 2.77 3.81 8.71
C TYR A 164 1.85 3.19 7.67
N LYS A 165 1.39 4.05 6.77
CA LYS A 165 0.79 3.64 5.51
C LYS A 165 1.71 4.07 4.38
N THR A 166 1.75 3.28 3.33
CA THR A 166 2.59 3.58 2.18
C THR A 166 1.79 3.52 0.89
N TRP A 167 2.15 4.37 -0.05
CA TRP A 167 1.68 4.35 -1.42
C TRP A 167 2.86 4.40 -2.38
N VAL A 168 2.71 3.75 -3.52
CA VAL A 168 3.61 3.91 -4.66
C VAL A 168 2.92 4.75 -5.71
N LYS A 169 3.58 5.81 -6.14
CA LYS A 169 3.12 6.66 -7.23
C LYS A 169 4.00 6.51 -8.47
N ASN A 170 3.36 6.24 -9.59
CA ASN A 170 3.98 6.09 -10.91
C ASN A 170 3.16 6.86 -11.95
N GLY A 171 3.59 8.08 -12.26
CA GLY A 171 2.79 9.00 -13.08
C GLY A 171 1.46 9.31 -12.39
N SER A 172 0.35 9.00 -13.07
CA SER A 172 -1.01 9.15 -12.53
C SER A 172 -1.52 7.94 -11.74
N SER A 173 -0.78 6.84 -11.72
CA SER A 173 -1.11 5.63 -10.97
C SER A 173 -0.65 5.77 -9.53
N ILE A 174 -1.56 5.56 -8.57
CA ILE A 174 -1.26 5.55 -7.13
C ILE A 174 -1.81 4.26 -6.56
N ARG A 175 -0.93 3.47 -5.95
CA ARG A 175 -1.29 2.19 -5.32
C ARG A 175 -0.96 2.22 -3.84
N PRO A 176 -1.93 2.04 -2.94
CA PRO A 176 -1.62 1.77 -1.54
C PRO A 176 -0.88 0.43 -1.44
N MET A 177 0.11 0.40 -0.56
CA MET A 177 0.80 -0.81 -0.16
C MET A 177 0.00 -1.41 1.00
N LEU A 178 -0.58 -2.58 0.76
CA LEU A 178 -1.67 -3.14 1.57
C LEU A 178 -1.25 -3.72 2.93
N THR A 179 0.06 -3.77 3.22
CA THR A 179 0.50 -4.38 4.48
C THR A 179 0.59 -3.34 5.56
N VAL A 180 -0.18 -3.59 6.60
CA VAL A 180 -0.23 -2.77 7.82
C VAL A 180 0.49 -3.47 8.99
N ALA A 181 1.29 -4.48 8.67
CA ALA A 181 2.16 -5.09 9.66
C ALA A 181 3.19 -4.05 10.12
N PRO A 182 3.48 -3.95 11.43
CA PRO A 182 4.62 -3.20 11.92
C PRO A 182 5.90 -3.65 11.20
N VAL A 183 6.88 -2.75 11.12
CA VAL A 183 8.24 -3.13 10.75
C VAL A 183 8.70 -4.22 11.72
N ALA A 184 9.43 -5.27 11.34
CA ALA A 184 9.92 -6.27 12.30
C ALA A 184 8.85 -7.06 13.09
N SER A 185 7.86 -7.62 12.40
CA SER A 185 7.12 -8.77 12.97
C SER A 185 8.09 -9.88 13.41
N SER A 186 7.65 -10.77 14.32
CA SER A 186 8.43 -11.88 14.94
C SER A 186 9.21 -12.81 14.00
N SER A 187 9.13 -12.60 12.69
CA SER A 187 9.98 -13.14 11.64
C SER A 187 11.38 -12.50 11.54
N GLY A 188 11.71 -11.49 12.35
CA GLY A 188 13.00 -10.79 12.31
C GLY A 188 13.22 -9.97 11.03
N MET A 189 12.13 -9.57 10.36
CA MET A 189 12.18 -8.84 9.09
C MET A 189 12.02 -7.34 9.35
N ASN A 190 13.07 -6.54 9.17
CA ASN A 190 13.06 -5.11 9.47
C ASN A 190 12.28 -4.25 8.45
N MET A 191 11.37 -4.84 7.68
CA MET A 191 10.53 -4.17 6.69
C MET A 191 9.14 -4.83 6.63
N SER A 192 8.09 -4.05 6.36
CA SER A 192 6.74 -4.60 6.20
C SER A 192 6.66 -5.55 5.00
N CYS A 193 5.69 -6.47 4.98
CA CYS A 193 5.52 -7.43 3.88
C CYS A 193 5.32 -6.78 2.50
N SER A 194 4.96 -5.49 2.41
CA SER A 194 4.87 -4.75 1.15
C SER A 194 6.23 -4.26 0.66
N MET A 195 7.23 -4.15 1.52
CA MET A 195 8.59 -3.68 1.20
C MET A 195 9.62 -4.82 1.11
N HIS A 196 9.28 -6.00 1.62
CA HIS A 196 10.12 -7.19 1.53
C HIS A 196 9.78 -8.04 0.29
N HIS A 197 10.77 -8.38 -0.53
CA HIS A 197 10.65 -9.41 -1.56
C HIS A 197 11.34 -10.70 -1.08
N GLY A 198 10.63 -11.83 -1.07
CA GLY A 198 11.29 -13.12 -0.97
C GLY A 198 12.06 -13.46 -2.25
N ALA A 199 13.06 -14.34 -2.17
CA ALA A 199 13.87 -14.80 -3.32
C ALA A 199 13.06 -15.37 -4.51
N MET A 200 11.75 -15.62 -4.32
CA MET A 200 10.82 -16.08 -5.36
C MET A 200 9.76 -15.03 -5.77
N GLY A 201 9.97 -13.73 -5.49
CA GLY A 201 9.15 -12.63 -6.00
C GLY A 201 7.68 -12.64 -5.57
N SER A 202 7.34 -13.35 -4.49
CA SER A 202 5.95 -13.79 -4.29
C SER A 202 5.07 -12.83 -3.50
N ARG A 203 5.60 -11.94 -2.67
CA ARG A 203 4.83 -10.99 -1.83
C ARG A 203 5.68 -9.75 -1.60
N GLY A 204 5.07 -8.58 -1.50
CA GLY A 204 5.75 -7.29 -1.49
C GLY A 204 5.42 -6.49 -2.72
N ALA A 205 4.93 -5.27 -2.56
CA ALA A 205 4.59 -4.35 -3.65
C ALA A 205 5.71 -4.42 -4.69
N LEU A 206 5.45 -4.51 -6.00
CA LEU A 206 5.63 -3.32 -6.82
C LEU A 206 5.15 -3.38 -8.26
N TRP A 207 3.98 -3.95 -8.47
CA TRP A 207 3.39 -3.99 -9.82
C TRP A 207 2.68 -2.68 -10.19
N SER A 208 3.27 -1.52 -9.90
CA SER A 208 2.71 -0.21 -10.27
C SER A 208 3.01 0.19 -11.71
N SER A 209 3.62 -0.71 -12.50
CA SER A 209 3.89 -0.44 -13.90
C SER A 209 2.58 -0.24 -14.67
N PRO A 210 2.39 0.93 -15.32
CA PRO A 210 1.30 1.14 -16.28
C PRO A 210 1.58 0.38 -17.58
N ALA A 211 2.75 -0.25 -17.71
CA ALA A 211 3.08 -1.04 -18.88
C ALA A 211 2.06 -2.18 -19.05
N PRO A 212 1.68 -2.45 -20.32
CA PRO A 212 0.88 -3.60 -20.67
C PRO A 212 1.50 -4.90 -20.14
N THR A 213 0.65 -5.85 -19.79
CA THR A 213 1.11 -7.18 -19.34
C THR A 213 1.70 -7.98 -20.51
N LEU A 214 1.19 -7.79 -21.73
CA LEU A 214 1.70 -8.39 -22.96
C LEU A 214 2.13 -7.32 -23.96
N PRO A 215 3.10 -7.60 -24.88
CA PRO A 215 3.52 -6.65 -25.90
C PRO A 215 2.36 -6.14 -26.79
N SER A 216 1.43 -7.04 -27.11
CA SER A 216 0.23 -6.80 -27.91
C SER A 216 -0.89 -7.77 -27.50
N TYR A 217 -2.10 -7.46 -27.99
CA TYR A 217 -3.30 -8.26 -27.85
C TYR A 217 -3.93 -8.43 -29.25
N PRO A 218 -4.57 -9.56 -29.56
CA PRO A 218 -5.30 -9.73 -30.81
C PRO A 218 -6.53 -8.81 -30.86
N GLU A 219 -6.93 -8.40 -32.06
CA GLU A 219 -8.09 -7.52 -32.27
C GLU A 219 -9.44 -8.21 -32.04
N GLU A 220 -9.46 -9.54 -32.05
CA GLU A 220 -10.61 -10.40 -31.76
C GLU A 220 -10.16 -11.73 -31.14
N ASP A 221 -11.12 -12.52 -30.65
CA ASP A 221 -10.92 -13.87 -30.10
C ASP A 221 -9.87 -13.95 -28.98
N LEU A 222 -9.98 -13.04 -28.01
CA LEU A 222 -9.13 -13.05 -26.83
C LEU A 222 -9.30 -14.33 -26.02
N SER A 223 -8.29 -15.19 -26.05
CA SER A 223 -8.20 -16.33 -25.12
C SER A 223 -8.08 -15.88 -23.65
N TYR A 224 -8.93 -16.42 -22.78
CA TYR A 224 -8.81 -16.22 -21.34
C TYR A 224 -7.43 -16.67 -20.86
N ARG A 225 -6.99 -17.88 -21.23
CA ARG A 225 -5.73 -18.44 -20.73
C ARG A 225 -4.50 -17.67 -21.22
N LYS A 226 -4.49 -17.23 -22.49
CA LYS A 226 -3.31 -16.61 -23.11
C LYS A 226 -3.23 -15.11 -22.89
N HIS A 227 -4.36 -14.41 -22.80
CA HIS A 227 -4.38 -12.95 -22.82
C HIS A 227 -4.92 -12.34 -21.53
N VAL A 228 -6.01 -12.88 -20.99
CA VAL A 228 -6.70 -12.31 -19.81
C VAL A 228 -6.04 -12.77 -18.51
N TYR A 229 -5.80 -14.06 -18.36
CA TYR A 229 -5.23 -14.65 -17.17
C TYR A 229 -3.87 -14.03 -16.80
N PRO A 230 -2.94 -13.76 -17.74
CA PRO A 230 -1.72 -13.02 -17.42
C PRO A 230 -1.99 -11.65 -16.81
N ILE A 231 -2.99 -10.90 -17.32
CA ILE A 231 -3.36 -9.58 -16.77
C ILE A 231 -3.83 -9.71 -15.33
N LEU A 232 -4.79 -10.60 -15.07
CA LEU A 232 -5.34 -10.82 -13.73
C LEU A 232 -4.27 -11.33 -12.77
N ARG A 233 -3.43 -12.26 -13.23
CA ARG A 233 -2.30 -12.81 -12.47
C ARG A 233 -1.26 -11.74 -12.13
N SER A 234 -1.04 -10.78 -13.01
CA SER A 234 -0.05 -9.72 -12.83
C SER A 234 -0.57 -8.59 -11.94
N LYS A 235 -1.82 -8.14 -12.17
CA LYS A 235 -2.35 -6.90 -11.58
C LYS A 235 -3.30 -7.13 -10.40
N CYS A 236 -3.99 -8.28 -10.33
CA CYS A 236 -5.06 -8.53 -9.36
C CYS A 236 -4.72 -9.63 -8.33
N ALA A 237 -3.94 -10.63 -8.74
CA ALA A 237 -3.52 -11.76 -7.91
C ALA A 237 -2.96 -11.41 -6.53
N PRO A 238 -2.21 -10.32 -6.32
CA PRO A 238 -1.63 -10.06 -4.99
C PRO A 238 -2.67 -10.01 -3.87
N CYS A 239 -3.91 -9.66 -4.20
CA CYS A 239 -5.01 -9.54 -3.25
C CYS A 239 -6.09 -10.59 -3.50
N HIS A 240 -6.29 -11.00 -4.75
CA HIS A 240 -7.39 -11.87 -5.16
C HIS A 240 -6.92 -13.29 -5.48
N ILE A 241 -6.42 -14.01 -4.47
CA ILE A 241 -6.02 -15.43 -4.56
C ILE A 241 -7.06 -16.38 -3.93
N PRO A 242 -7.00 -17.69 -4.26
CA PRO A 242 -7.75 -18.72 -3.54
C PRO A 242 -7.46 -18.74 -2.04
N GLY A 243 -8.45 -19.22 -1.27
CA GLY A 243 -8.34 -19.40 0.18
C GLY A 243 -8.48 -18.10 0.98
N PRO A 244 -8.29 -18.15 2.31
CA PRO A 244 -8.41 -16.97 3.16
C PRO A 244 -7.34 -15.92 2.81
N THR A 245 -7.79 -14.74 2.38
CA THR A 245 -6.96 -13.54 2.07
C THR A 245 -7.03 -12.49 3.15
N THR A 246 -7.59 -12.87 4.28
CA THR A 246 -7.68 -12.02 5.45
C THR A 246 -6.29 -11.63 5.90
N THR A 247 -5.95 -10.36 5.73
CA THR A 247 -4.78 -9.79 6.38
C THR A 247 -5.25 -9.34 7.75
N ARG A 248 -4.72 -9.98 8.80
CA ARG A 248 -4.97 -9.56 10.16
C ARG A 248 -4.21 -8.26 10.37
N LEU A 249 -4.92 -7.15 10.48
CA LEU A 249 -4.34 -6.04 11.22
C LEU A 249 -4.38 -6.44 12.68
N VAL A 250 -3.30 -6.16 13.38
CA VAL A 250 -3.31 -6.30 14.83
C VAL A 250 -3.08 -4.90 15.37
N THR A 251 -4.12 -4.40 16.02
CA THR A 251 -4.24 -3.11 16.70
C THR A 251 -4.69 -3.40 18.14
N LYS A 252 -4.76 -2.37 19.01
CA LYS A 252 -5.30 -2.55 20.38
C LYS A 252 -6.66 -3.25 20.38
N SER A 253 -7.55 -2.88 19.47
CA SER A 253 -8.88 -3.49 19.36
C SER A 253 -8.85 -4.99 19.06
N ASP A 254 -7.74 -5.53 18.54
CA ASP A 254 -7.60 -6.97 18.26
C ASP A 254 -7.15 -7.81 19.45
N LEU A 255 -6.76 -7.18 20.57
CA LEU A 255 -6.42 -7.93 21.80
C LEU A 255 -7.67 -8.51 22.46
N ASP A 256 -8.74 -7.71 22.56
CA ASP A 256 -9.97 -8.11 23.25
C ASP A 256 -10.96 -8.81 22.31
N SER A 257 -10.99 -8.41 21.03
CA SER A 257 -11.83 -9.02 20.00
C SER A 257 -11.11 -9.01 18.66
N PRO A 258 -10.40 -10.10 18.28
CA PRO A 258 -9.58 -10.17 17.07
C PRO A 258 -10.42 -10.24 15.80
N THR A 259 -11.15 -9.17 15.52
CA THR A 259 -12.13 -9.05 14.44
C THR A 259 -11.64 -8.16 13.32
N THR A 260 -10.49 -7.47 13.44
CA THR A 260 -9.96 -6.64 12.35
C THR A 260 -9.18 -7.46 11.30
N SER A 261 -9.77 -8.59 10.96
CA SER A 261 -9.45 -9.38 9.80
C SER A 261 -10.01 -8.68 8.57
N ILE A 262 -9.15 -8.05 7.76
CA ILE A 262 -9.59 -7.47 6.49
C ILE A 262 -9.46 -8.49 5.39
N ASP A 263 -10.58 -8.88 4.80
CA ASP A 263 -10.56 -9.50 3.49
C ASP A 263 -10.39 -8.46 2.37
N TYR A 264 -9.15 -8.16 2.01
CA TYR A 264 -8.84 -7.25 0.90
C TYR A 264 -9.31 -7.78 -0.45
N SER A 265 -9.59 -9.07 -0.56
CA SER A 265 -10.10 -9.66 -1.79
C SER A 265 -11.61 -9.48 -1.94
N ASN A 266 -12.31 -9.08 -0.88
CA ASN A 266 -13.77 -9.00 -0.82
C ASN A 266 -14.42 -10.30 -1.33
N SER A 267 -13.87 -11.42 -0.88
CA SER A 267 -14.26 -12.78 -1.25
C SER A 267 -14.20 -13.07 -2.76
N LEU A 268 -13.35 -12.34 -3.49
CA LEU A 268 -13.05 -12.60 -4.89
C LEU A 268 -11.74 -13.38 -5.03
N ASP A 269 -11.75 -14.35 -5.94
CA ASP A 269 -10.58 -15.03 -6.47
C ASP A 269 -10.51 -14.74 -7.97
N LEU A 270 -9.55 -13.91 -8.38
CA LEU A 270 -9.38 -13.51 -9.77
C LEU A 270 -8.29 -14.34 -10.47
N ILE A 271 -7.84 -15.44 -9.85
CA ILE A 271 -6.92 -16.40 -10.44
C ILE A 271 -7.69 -17.61 -10.98
N THR A 272 -8.84 -17.91 -10.42
CA THR A 272 -9.73 -18.94 -10.94
C THR A 272 -10.90 -18.31 -11.68
N TYR A 273 -11.31 -18.94 -12.77
CA TYR A 273 -12.35 -18.39 -13.63
C TYR A 273 -13.73 -18.48 -12.95
N GLU A 274 -14.04 -19.63 -12.36
CA GLU A 274 -15.29 -19.91 -11.64
C GLU A 274 -15.29 -19.44 -10.19
N GLY A 275 -14.11 -19.34 -9.57
CA GLY A 275 -13.94 -19.12 -8.14
C GLY A 275 -13.27 -20.31 -7.47
N SER A 276 -13.16 -20.27 -6.15
CA SER A 276 -12.50 -21.33 -5.39
C SER A 276 -13.14 -21.58 -4.04
N ALA A 277 -13.00 -22.81 -3.55
CA ALA A 277 -13.33 -23.21 -2.20
C ALA A 277 -12.09 -23.87 -1.59
N VAL A 278 -11.30 -23.12 -0.84
CA VAL A 278 -10.02 -23.57 -0.29
C VAL A 278 -9.97 -23.24 1.20
N SER A 279 -9.63 -24.24 2.02
CA SER A 279 -9.43 -24.08 3.46
C SER A 279 -10.63 -23.43 4.18
N GLY A 280 -11.86 -23.80 3.80
CA GLY A 280 -13.09 -23.28 4.40
C GLY A 280 -13.51 -21.89 3.93
N ALA A 281 -12.75 -21.24 3.03
CA ALA A 281 -13.14 -19.99 2.38
C ALA A 281 -13.68 -20.26 0.97
N THR A 282 -14.90 -19.79 0.69
CA THR A 282 -15.50 -19.80 -0.64
C THR A 282 -15.41 -18.41 -1.26
N LYS A 283 -14.94 -18.34 -2.50
CA LYS A 283 -14.73 -17.09 -3.23
C LYS A 283 -15.32 -17.14 -4.63
N LEU A 284 -15.83 -15.99 -5.06
CA LEU A 284 -16.38 -15.79 -6.38
C LEU A 284 -15.26 -15.59 -7.41
N GLY A 285 -15.39 -16.24 -8.56
CA GLY A 285 -14.45 -16.12 -9.67
C GLY A 285 -14.60 -14.87 -10.51
N VAL A 286 -13.78 -14.80 -11.57
CA VAL A 286 -13.78 -13.72 -12.56
C VAL A 286 -15.18 -13.46 -13.14
N LEU A 287 -15.96 -14.51 -13.43
CA LEU A 287 -17.29 -14.35 -14.04
C LEU A 287 -18.28 -13.52 -13.22
N HIS A 288 -18.12 -13.47 -11.90
CA HIS A 288 -19.00 -12.68 -11.03
C HIS A 288 -18.68 -11.18 -11.05
N THR A 289 -17.62 -10.79 -11.76
CA THR A 289 -17.13 -9.41 -11.83
C THR A 289 -17.31 -8.78 -13.21
N VAL A 290 -17.87 -9.53 -14.17
CA VAL A 290 -18.04 -9.11 -15.57
C VAL A 290 -19.52 -9.00 -15.94
N ASN A 291 -19.83 -8.00 -16.76
CA ASN A 291 -21.12 -7.79 -17.39
C ASN A 291 -20.91 -7.89 -18.91
N THR A 292 -21.27 -9.03 -19.51
CA THR A 292 -21.07 -9.28 -20.95
C THR A 292 -22.03 -8.49 -21.83
N ALA A 293 -23.16 -8.03 -21.29
CA ALA A 293 -24.11 -7.19 -22.03
C ALA A 293 -23.61 -5.74 -22.14
N ILE A 294 -22.99 -5.22 -21.07
CA ILE A 294 -22.44 -3.87 -21.02
C ILE A 294 -21.04 -3.93 -20.37
N PRO A 295 -19.99 -4.22 -21.16
CA PRO A 295 -18.64 -4.45 -20.65
C PRO A 295 -18.12 -3.38 -19.69
N GLU A 296 -18.37 -2.10 -19.95
CA GLU A 296 -17.97 -0.96 -19.13
C GLU A 296 -18.62 -0.91 -17.74
N GLU A 297 -19.73 -1.61 -17.55
CA GLU A 297 -20.40 -1.77 -16.25
C GLU A 297 -19.85 -2.94 -15.43
N SER A 298 -18.91 -3.69 -15.99
CA SER A 298 -18.20 -4.74 -15.26
C SER A 298 -17.45 -4.14 -14.06
N ILE A 299 -17.72 -4.69 -12.87
CA ILE A 299 -17.02 -4.31 -11.62
C ILE A 299 -15.50 -4.44 -11.80
N LEU A 300 -15.04 -5.45 -12.54
CA LEU A 300 -13.63 -5.67 -12.88
C LEU A 300 -12.98 -4.45 -13.56
N LEU A 301 -13.71 -3.77 -14.43
CA LEU A 301 -13.23 -2.58 -15.13
C LEU A 301 -13.43 -1.31 -14.30
N GLN A 302 -14.59 -1.15 -13.67
CA GLN A 302 -14.92 0.08 -12.93
C GLN A 302 -13.99 0.32 -11.73
N LYS A 303 -13.70 -0.72 -10.95
CA LYS A 303 -12.91 -0.60 -9.72
C LYS A 303 -11.44 -0.22 -9.95
N THR A 304 -10.92 -0.46 -11.14
CA THR A 304 -9.49 -0.24 -11.45
C THR A 304 -9.21 1.14 -12.08
N LEU A 305 -10.26 1.86 -12.47
CA LEU A 305 -10.20 3.21 -13.01
C LEU A 305 -10.06 4.26 -11.91
N ARG A 306 -9.52 5.43 -12.28
CA ARG A 306 -9.49 6.60 -11.40
C ARG A 306 -10.91 7.00 -10.98
N GLY A 307 -11.13 7.12 -9.67
CA GLY A 307 -12.44 7.41 -9.08
C GLY A 307 -13.22 6.15 -8.67
N GLY A 308 -12.79 4.96 -9.07
CA GLY A 308 -13.33 3.71 -8.55
C GLY A 308 -12.89 3.47 -7.10
N THR A 309 -13.82 3.00 -6.26
CA THR A 309 -13.54 2.61 -4.88
C THR A 309 -12.93 1.21 -4.85
N HIS A 310 -11.62 1.13 -4.66
CA HIS A 310 -10.89 -0.13 -4.61
C HIS A 310 -9.70 -0.06 -3.65
N ALA A 311 -9.59 -1.04 -2.76
CA ALA A 311 -8.57 -1.09 -1.71
C ALA A 311 -7.15 -1.17 -2.29
N GLY A 312 -6.97 -1.81 -3.45
CA GLY A 312 -5.69 -1.85 -4.17
C GLY A 312 -5.38 -0.57 -4.97
N GLY A 313 -6.19 0.48 -4.83
CA GLY A 313 -6.07 1.74 -5.56
C GLY A 313 -6.52 1.66 -7.01
N ALA A 314 -6.25 2.74 -7.75
CA ALA A 314 -6.56 2.89 -9.17
C ALA A 314 -5.27 2.86 -10.00
N PHE A 315 -5.26 2.05 -11.06
CA PHE A 315 -4.01 1.77 -11.78
C PHE A 315 -4.15 1.57 -13.29
N TRP A 316 -5.37 1.60 -13.82
CA TRP A 316 -5.61 1.72 -15.25
C TRP A 316 -6.32 3.03 -15.59
N ASN A 317 -6.21 3.41 -16.86
CA ASN A 317 -7.13 4.34 -17.47
C ASN A 317 -7.81 3.65 -18.67
N ARG A 318 -8.85 4.28 -19.23
CA ARG A 318 -9.63 3.71 -20.33
C ARG A 318 -8.83 3.47 -21.63
N ARG A 319 -7.61 3.99 -21.73
CA ARG A 319 -6.68 3.80 -22.87
C ARG A 319 -5.58 2.77 -22.56
N SER A 320 -5.51 2.24 -21.35
CA SER A 320 -4.53 1.20 -20.99
C SER A 320 -4.78 -0.05 -21.85
N LYS A 321 -3.73 -0.64 -22.44
CA LYS A 321 -3.88 -1.83 -23.29
C LYS A 321 -4.53 -3.01 -22.55
N ASP A 322 -4.11 -3.26 -21.31
CA ASP A 322 -4.71 -4.29 -20.46
C ASP A 322 -6.21 -4.05 -20.20
N TYR A 323 -6.61 -2.79 -19.99
CA TYR A 323 -8.01 -2.42 -19.80
C TYR A 323 -8.82 -2.69 -21.08
N LEU A 324 -8.30 -2.27 -22.23
CA LEU A 324 -8.96 -2.48 -23.53
C LEU A 324 -9.09 -3.96 -23.87
N ALA A 325 -8.05 -4.76 -23.61
CA ALA A 325 -8.09 -6.20 -23.79
C ALA A 325 -9.15 -6.86 -22.88
N LEU A 326 -9.20 -6.50 -21.59
CA LEU A 326 -10.25 -7.02 -20.70
C LEU A 326 -11.64 -6.62 -21.18
N LYS A 327 -11.84 -5.35 -21.56
CA LYS A 327 -13.11 -4.87 -22.10
C LYS A 327 -13.54 -5.66 -23.34
N GLN A 328 -12.63 -5.86 -24.28
CA GLN A 328 -12.89 -6.59 -25.51
C GLN A 328 -13.25 -8.05 -25.22
N TRP A 329 -12.46 -8.74 -24.39
CA TRP A 329 -12.76 -10.12 -24.00
C TRP A 329 -14.14 -10.25 -23.33
N ILE A 330 -14.54 -9.28 -22.50
CA ILE A 330 -15.89 -9.25 -21.90
C ILE A 330 -16.96 -9.06 -22.98
N ALA A 331 -16.73 -8.15 -23.94
CA ALA A 331 -17.63 -7.93 -25.08
C ALA A 331 -17.77 -9.17 -25.98
N GLU A 332 -16.73 -9.99 -26.08
CA GLU A 332 -16.72 -11.28 -26.79
C GLU A 332 -17.41 -12.42 -26.00
N GLY A 333 -18.07 -12.09 -24.89
CA GLY A 333 -18.80 -13.04 -24.05
C GLY A 333 -17.97 -13.65 -22.93
N ALA A 334 -16.80 -13.08 -22.62
CA ALA A 334 -15.93 -13.48 -21.52
C ALA A 334 -15.55 -14.97 -21.52
N LYS A 335 -15.35 -15.59 -22.70
CA LYS A 335 -15.18 -17.05 -22.87
C LYS A 335 -13.99 -17.61 -22.07
N LYS A 336 -14.10 -18.86 -21.60
CA LYS A 336 -13.01 -19.65 -20.96
C LYS A 336 -12.22 -20.50 -21.97
N ASN A 337 -11.60 -19.86 -22.94
CA ASN A 337 -10.83 -20.49 -24.03
C ASN A 337 -9.31 -20.39 -23.85
#